data_AF-A0A8T5KCC0-F1
#
_entry.id   AF-A0A8T5KCC0-F1
#
_cell.length_a   1.000
_cell.length_b   1.000
_cell.length_c   1.000
_cell.angle_alpha   90.00
_cell.angle_beta   90.00
_cell.angle_gamma   90.00
#
_symmetry.space_group_name_H-M   'P 1'
#
loop_
_entity.id
_entity.type
_entity.pdbx_description
1 polymer ?
#
loop_
_entity_poly.entity_id
_entity_poly.type
_entity_poly.pdbx_seq_one_letter_code
_entity_poly.pdbx_strand_id
1 'polypeptide(L)' 'LYVTWAGSTDGRLYRQAGIQTIGFGPIGKYAHGPDEFVYIDSLVQMTKVWVALALELST' A
#
# COMPACT_ATOMS: atom_id res chain seq x y z
N LEU A 1 -7.40 -0.90 13.01
CA LEU A 1 -6.83 -1.26 11.70
C LEU A 1 -5.75 -2.31 11.92
N TYR A 2 -6.06 -3.58 11.72
CA TYR A 2 -5.07 -4.66 11.65
C TYR A 2 -5.46 -5.54 10.46
N VAL A 3 -4.69 -5.47 9.38
CA VAL A 3 -4.75 -6.45 8.29
C VAL A 3 -3.86 -7.63 8.67
N THR A 4 -4.38 -8.85 8.50
CA THR A 4 -3.72 -10.14 8.76
C THR A 4 -2.74 -10.51 7.65
N TRP A 5 -1.83 -9.61 7.27
CA TRP A 5 -0.70 -9.92 6.39
C TRP A 5 0.58 -9.98 7.21
N ALA A 6 1.34 -11.07 7.08
CA ALA A 6 2.62 -11.26 7.75
C ALA A 6 3.74 -10.49 7.01
N GLY A 7 3.70 -9.16 7.08
CA GLY A 7 4.71 -8.28 6.50
C GLY A 7 4.99 -7.07 7.39
N SER A 8 6.17 -6.48 7.22
CA SER A 8 6.56 -5.25 7.92
C SER A 8 6.48 -4.06 6.96
N THR A 9 5.97 -2.93 7.44
CA THR A 9 6.05 -1.65 6.75
C THR A 9 6.79 -0.64 7.62
N ASP A 10 7.33 0.40 6.98
CA ASP A 10 7.94 1.52 7.69
C ASP A 10 6.89 2.42 8.36
N GLY A 11 5.60 2.14 8.15
CA GLY A 11 4.50 2.74 8.91
C GLY A 11 4.65 2.62 10.43
N ARG A 12 5.39 1.61 10.93
CA ARG A 12 5.74 1.54 12.37
C ARG A 12 6.64 2.69 12.83
N LEU A 13 7.58 3.14 11.99
CA LEU A 13 8.53 4.20 12.31
C LEU A 13 7.84 5.56 12.30
N TYR A 14 6.99 5.83 11.30
CA TYR A 14 6.18 7.05 11.25
C TYR A 14 5.21 7.19 12.43
N ARG A 15 4.61 6.06 12.88
CA ARG A 15 3.74 6.06 14.07
C ARG A 15 4.50 6.41 15.36
N GLN A 16 5.79 6.09 15.47
CA GLN A 16 6.61 6.53 16.61
C GLN A 16 6.75 8.05 16.66
N ALA A 17 6.66 8.73 15.52
CA ALA A 17 6.63 10.19 15.41
C ALA A 17 5.21 10.79 15.52
N GLY A 18 4.19 10.00 15.89
CA GLY A 18 2.80 10.47 16.01
C GLY A 18 2.06 10.63 14.66
N ILE A 19 2.64 10.18 13.55
CA ILE A 19 2.03 10.29 12.22
C ILE A 19 1.09 9.10 11.99
N GLN A 20 -0.16 9.38 11.65
CA GLN A 20 -1.12 8.36 11.25
C GLN A 20 -0.74 7.79 9.88
N THR A 21 -0.73 6.45 9.78
CA THR A 21 -0.36 5.77 8.55
C THR A 21 -1.38 4.71 8.17
N ILE A 22 -1.55 4.52 6.87
CA ILE A 22 -2.32 3.44 6.25
C ILE A 22 -1.43 2.75 5.22
N GLY A 23 -1.48 1.43 5.17
CA GLY A 23 -0.74 0.62 4.19
C GLY A 23 -1.71 -0.10 3.28
N PHE A 24 -1.61 0.15 1.98
CA PHE A 24 -2.39 -0.50 0.93
C PHE A 24 -1.61 -0.43 -0.38
N GLY A 25 -1.88 -1.37 -1.30
CA GLY A 25 -1.10 -1.53 -2.52
C GLY A 25 -1.75 -2.48 -3.51
N PRO A 26 -1.13 -2.66 -4.69
CA PRO A 26 -1.62 -3.59 -5.70
C PRO A 26 -1.51 -5.03 -5.21
N ILE A 27 -2.25 -5.93 -5.85
CA ILE A 27 -2.35 -7.34 -5.45
C ILE A 27 -1.49 -8.18 -6.39
N GLY A 28 -0.74 -9.10 -5.81
CA GLY A 28 0.15 -10.03 -6.49
C GLY A 28 0.36 -11.28 -5.66
N LYS A 29 1.34 -12.10 -6.05
CA LYS A 29 1.76 -13.29 -5.27
C LYS A 29 3.27 -13.47 -5.32
N TYR A 30 3.74 -14.32 -4.42
CA TYR A 30 5.14 -14.75 -4.32
C TYR A 30 6.10 -13.60 -4.05
N ALA A 31 5.68 -12.60 -3.27
CA ALA A 31 6.57 -11.56 -2.77
C ALA A 31 7.82 -12.19 -2.15
N HIS A 32 9.00 -11.71 -2.53
CA HIS A 32 10.31 -12.24 -2.15
C HIS A 32 10.70 -13.59 -2.81
N GLY A 33 10.02 -14.00 -3.88
CA GLY A 33 10.30 -15.23 -4.64
C GLY A 33 10.70 -14.98 -6.10
N PRO A 34 11.28 -15.97 -6.80
CA PRO A 34 11.71 -15.83 -8.19
C PRO A 34 10.54 -15.66 -9.18
N ASP A 35 9.36 -16.15 -8.82
CA ASP A 35 8.13 -16.05 -9.63
C ASP A 35 7.21 -14.91 -9.15
N GLU A 36 7.76 -13.91 -8.46
CA GLU A 36 7.00 -12.75 -7.99
C GLU A 36 6.27 -12.04 -9.15
N PHE A 37 4.98 -11.80 -8.97
CA PHE A 37 4.18 -11.08 -9.95
C PHE A 37 3.11 -10.22 -9.30
N VAL A 38 2.55 -9.32 -10.09
CA VAL A 38 1.44 -8.43 -9.74
C VAL A 38 0.37 -8.44 -10.83
N TYR A 39 -0.91 -8.34 -10.46
CA TYR A 39 -2.00 -8.23 -11.44
C TYR A 39 -2.06 -6.79 -11.99
N ILE A 40 -2.00 -6.64 -13.32
CA ILE A 40 -2.01 -5.33 -13.99
C ILE A 40 -3.26 -4.52 -13.64
N ASP A 41 -4.43 -5.14 -13.59
CA ASP A 41 -5.68 -4.43 -13.23
C ASP A 41 -5.61 -3.84 -11.82
N SER A 42 -4.95 -4.53 -10.88
CA SER A 42 -4.79 -4.03 -9.51
C SER A 42 -3.83 -2.84 -9.45
N LEU A 43 -2.80 -2.79 -10.31
CA LEU A 43 -1.92 -1.63 -10.46
C LEU A 43 -2.71 -0.42 -10.95
N VAL A 44 -3.48 -0.60 -12.03
CA VAL A 44 -4.29 0.47 -12.62
C VAL A 44 -5.32 1.00 -11.61
N GLN A 45 -5.98 0.10 -10.88
CA GLN A 45 -6.93 0.48 -9.84
C GLN A 45 -6.25 1.30 -8.72
N MET A 46 -5.08 0.86 -8.27
CA MET A 46 -4.34 1.57 -7.22
C MET A 46 -3.87 2.95 -7.65
N THR A 47 -3.43 3.12 -8.90
CA THR A 47 -3.09 4.46 -9.43
C THR A 47 -4.29 5.41 -9.36
N LYS A 48 -5.49 4.93 -9.69
CA LYS A 48 -6.71 5.76 -9.58
C LYS A 48 -6.99 6.20 -8.15
N VAL A 49 -6.80 5.31 -7.17
CA VAL A 49 -6.96 5.64 -5.74
C VAL A 49 -5.92 6.68 -5.30
N TRP A 50 -4.66 6.53 -5.70
CA TRP A 50 -3.61 7.51 -5.39
C TRP A 50 -3.90 8.89 -5.97
N VAL A 51 -4.36 8.97 -7.22
CA VAL A 51 -4.76 10.24 -7.85
C VAL A 51 -5.93 10.88 -7.10
N ALA A 52 -6.97 10.10 -6.77
CA ALA A 52 -8.11 10.61 -6.02
C ALA A 52 -7.71 11.12 -4.63
N LEU A 53 -6.86 10.39 -3.91
CA LEU A 53 -6.37 10.78 -2.59
C LEU A 53 -5.51 12.05 -2.65
N ALA A 54 -4.62 12.15 -3.63
CA ALA A 54 -3.79 13.33 -3.82
C ALA A 54 -4.64 14.57 -4.10
N LEU A 55 -5.67 14.45 -4.94
CA LEU A 55 -6.61 15.53 -5.22
C LEU A 55 -7.37 15.94 -3.95
N GLU A 56 -7.98 14.99 -3.24
CA GLU A 56 -8.76 15.23 -2.03
C GLU A 56 -7.95 15.93 -0.93
N LEU A 57 -6.67 15.57 -0.76
CA LEU A 57 -5.81 16.14 0.29
C LEU A 57 -5.00 17.36 -0.15
N SER A 58 -5.07 17.73 -1.43
CA SER A 58 -4.36 18.91 -1.97
C SER A 58 -5.15 20.22 -1.88
N THR A 59 -6.43 20.14 -1.48
CA THR A 59 -7.34 21.26 -1.28
C THR A 59 -7.57 21.54 0.19
#